data_AF-A0A8J8FLG3-F1
#
_entry.id   AF-A0A8J8FLG3-F1
#
_cell.length_a   1.000
_cell.length_b   1.000
_cell.length_c   1.000
_cell.angle_alpha   90.00
_cell.angle_beta   90.00
_cell.angle_gamma   90.00
#
_symmetry.space_group_name_H-M   'P 1'
#
loop_
_entity.id
_entity.type
_entity.pdbx_description
1 polymer ?
#
loop_
_entity_poly.entity_id
_entity_poly.type
_entity_poly.pdbx_seq_one_letter_code
_entity_poly.pdbx_strand_id
1 'polypeptide(L)'
;MKTTAFLSILLLLISTNQAFAYGSSSSKKSCKKPQFSQFNPKHLATIRSGSTFDFIASANTIPDSVEVKIKNQPLAIQVNKESNHYRIRGKLPTDLKASYARIAIQAFAAKKCRGNGGWLVNISEE
;
A
#
# COMPACT_ATOMS: atom_id res chain seq x y z
N MET A 1 -11.56 -28.15 -72.41
CA MET A 1 -10.72 -27.88 -71.23
C MET A 1 -10.16 -26.47 -71.31
N LYS A 2 -10.04 -25.81 -70.15
CA LYS A 2 -9.24 -24.60 -69.80
C LYS A 2 -10.10 -23.49 -69.19
N THR A 3 -10.45 -23.68 -67.92
CA THR A 3 -9.73 -23.21 -66.70
C THR A 3 -10.24 -21.83 -66.28
N THR A 4 -11.34 -21.90 -65.55
CA THR A 4 -11.70 -20.97 -64.49
C THR A 4 -10.60 -20.91 -63.42
N ALA A 5 -10.65 -19.85 -62.61
CA ALA A 5 -9.91 -19.65 -61.35
C ALA A 5 -8.47 -19.09 -61.46
N PHE A 6 -8.37 -17.81 -61.82
CA PHE A 6 -7.24 -16.96 -61.43
C PHE A 6 -7.73 -15.61 -60.89
N LEU A 7 -8.69 -15.62 -59.96
CA LEU A 7 -9.22 -14.38 -59.35
C LEU A 7 -9.31 -14.44 -57.82
N SER A 8 -8.46 -15.22 -57.15
CA SER A 8 -8.57 -15.41 -55.69
C SER A 8 -7.26 -15.38 -54.90
N ILE A 9 -6.13 -15.00 -55.50
CA ILE A 9 -4.84 -14.94 -54.81
C ILE A 9 -4.25 -13.53 -54.93
N LEU A 10 -4.90 -12.54 -54.33
CA LEU A 10 -4.29 -11.22 -54.09
C LEU A 10 -4.97 -10.46 -52.95
N LEU A 11 -5.30 -11.14 -51.84
CA LEU A 11 -5.99 -10.50 -50.71
C LEU A 11 -5.44 -10.86 -49.32
N LEU A 12 -4.14 -11.15 -49.20
CA LEU A 12 -3.53 -11.58 -47.92
C LEU A 12 -2.18 -10.91 -47.56
N LEU A 13 -1.92 -9.69 -48.02
CA LEU A 13 -0.67 -8.96 -47.69
C LEU A 13 -0.89 -7.51 -47.23
N ILE A 14 -1.66 -7.32 -46.14
CA ILE A 14 -1.63 -6.04 -45.41
C ILE A 14 -1.78 -6.27 -43.91
N SER A 15 -0.72 -6.77 -43.27
CA SER A 15 -0.50 -6.56 -41.83
C SER A 15 0.41 -5.34 -41.65
N THR A 16 -0.18 -4.16 -41.55
CA THR A 16 0.53 -2.96 -41.09
C THR A 16 0.86 -3.14 -39.61
N ASN A 17 2.12 -3.47 -39.31
CA ASN A 17 2.68 -3.36 -37.96
C ASN A 17 2.71 -1.89 -37.55
N GLN A 18 1.62 -1.40 -36.93
CA GLN A 18 1.63 -0.11 -36.24
C GLN A 18 2.38 -0.27 -34.93
N ALA A 19 3.71 -0.12 -34.97
CA ALA A 19 4.56 -0.04 -33.79
C ALA A 19 4.32 1.31 -33.08
N PHE A 20 3.27 1.38 -32.26
CA PHE A 20 3.12 2.44 -31.27
C PHE A 20 3.81 2.04 -29.98
N ALA A 21 4.95 2.67 -29.70
CA ALA A 21 5.34 2.96 -28.32
C ALA A 21 6.35 4.11 -28.28
N TYR A 22 5.82 5.33 -28.38
CA TYR A 22 6.44 6.50 -27.74
C TYR A 22 6.49 6.25 -26.23
N GLY A 23 7.58 5.66 -25.75
CA GLY A 23 7.88 5.51 -24.34
C GLY A 23 8.86 6.57 -23.90
N SER A 24 8.44 7.84 -23.83
CA SER A 24 9.22 8.86 -23.12
C SER A 24 9.47 8.36 -21.70
N SER A 25 10.74 8.04 -21.40
CA SER A 25 11.19 7.76 -20.05
C SER A 25 11.10 9.07 -19.26
N SER A 26 9.88 9.43 -18.86
CA SER A 26 9.66 10.44 -17.86
C SER A 26 10.34 9.94 -16.60
N SER A 27 11.52 10.50 -16.34
CA SER A 27 12.18 10.51 -15.05
C SER A 27 11.15 10.93 -14.01
N LYS A 28 10.46 9.95 -13.43
CA LYS A 28 9.58 10.16 -12.30
C LYS A 28 10.49 10.65 -11.20
N LYS A 29 10.40 11.96 -10.87
CA LYS A 29 11.01 12.53 -9.65
C LYS A 29 10.81 11.51 -8.54
N SER A 30 11.92 10.99 -7.99
CA SER A 30 11.88 9.85 -7.08
C SER A 30 11.03 10.19 -5.87
N CYS A 31 9.83 9.62 -5.83
CA CYS A 31 8.89 9.82 -4.75
C CYS A 31 9.39 9.00 -3.55
N LYS A 32 10.06 9.68 -2.60
CA LYS A 32 10.47 9.06 -1.33
C LYS A 32 9.24 8.89 -0.45
N LYS A 33 8.62 7.71 -0.53
CA LYS A 33 7.45 7.33 0.27
C LYS A 33 7.83 7.19 1.76
N PRO A 34 6.87 7.39 2.68
CA PRO A 34 7.02 6.96 4.07
C PRO A 34 7.38 5.48 4.15
N GLN A 35 8.29 5.15 5.06
CA GLN A 35 8.65 3.78 5.43
C GLN A 35 8.16 3.52 6.85
N PHE A 36 7.70 2.30 7.10
CA PHE A 36 7.17 1.89 8.40
C PHE A 36 7.94 0.67 8.90
N SER A 37 8.35 0.68 10.17
CA SER A 37 9.17 -0.37 10.76
C SER A 37 8.93 -0.48 12.27
N GLN A 38 9.63 -1.44 12.89
CA GLN A 38 9.56 -1.70 14.34
C GLN A 38 8.12 -1.88 14.85
N PHE A 39 7.35 -2.71 14.15
CA PHE A 39 5.97 -3.03 14.54
C PHE A 39 5.96 -3.78 15.86
N ASN A 40 5.30 -3.18 16.84
CA ASN A 40 5.04 -3.74 18.14
C ASN A 40 3.54 -3.65 18.44
N PRO A 41 2.85 -4.75 18.73
CA PRO A 41 3.33 -6.13 18.78
C PRO A 41 3.76 -6.64 17.39
N LYS A 42 4.62 -7.66 17.35
CA LYS A 42 5.17 -8.23 16.11
C LYS A 42 4.08 -8.79 15.18
N HIS A 43 4.43 -9.01 13.92
CA HIS A 43 3.56 -9.67 12.96
C HIS A 43 3.05 -11.02 13.49
N LEU A 44 1.72 -11.23 13.43
CA LEU A 44 0.99 -12.40 13.92
C LEU A 44 1.05 -12.62 15.44
N ALA A 45 1.52 -11.65 16.20
CA ALA A 45 1.45 -11.72 17.65
C ALA A 45 0.00 -11.81 18.13
N THR A 46 -0.22 -12.60 19.18
CA THR A 46 -1.53 -12.72 19.84
C THR A 46 -1.64 -11.66 20.92
N ILE A 47 -2.69 -10.86 20.88
CA ILE A 47 -2.94 -9.73 21.80
C ILE A 47 -4.42 -9.66 22.17
N ARG A 48 -4.69 -9.12 23.35
CA ARG A 48 -6.05 -8.90 23.86
C ARG A 48 -6.67 -7.67 23.19
N SER A 49 -8.00 -7.61 23.11
CA SER A 49 -8.70 -6.38 22.72
C SER A 49 -8.31 -5.23 23.69
N GLY A 50 -8.33 -3.98 23.23
CA GLY A 50 -7.83 -2.88 24.07
C GLY A 50 -6.31 -2.77 24.21
N SER A 51 -5.52 -3.70 23.66
CA SER A 51 -4.05 -3.63 23.74
C SER A 51 -3.49 -2.42 22.98
N THR A 52 -2.36 -1.90 23.44
CA THR A 52 -1.62 -0.84 22.75
C THR A 52 -0.75 -1.41 21.64
N PHE A 53 -0.57 -0.63 20.58
CA PHE A 53 0.41 -0.91 19.52
C PHE A 53 1.26 0.33 19.25
N ASP A 54 2.45 0.11 18.72
CA ASP A 54 3.36 1.13 18.28
C ASP A 54 4.17 0.72 17.06
N PHE A 55 4.57 1.71 16.27
CA PHE A 55 5.48 1.52 15.14
C PHE A 55 6.21 2.82 14.83
N ILE A 56 7.28 2.70 14.05
CA ILE A 56 8.07 3.84 13.60
C ILE A 56 7.72 4.18 12.15
N ALA A 57 7.48 5.46 11.88
CA ALA A 57 7.45 6.02 10.54
C ALA A 57 8.71 6.85 10.28
N SER A 58 9.22 6.81 9.05
CA SER A 58 10.42 7.55 8.65
C SER A 58 10.27 9.07 8.74
N ALA A 59 11.38 9.81 8.90
CA ALA A 59 11.39 11.27 9.04
C ALA A 59 10.73 12.07 7.90
N ASN A 60 10.65 11.51 6.69
CA ASN A 60 9.99 12.15 5.56
C ASN A 60 8.45 12.08 5.61
N THR A 61 7.87 11.45 6.63
CA THR A 61 6.42 11.36 6.85
C THR A 61 5.87 12.69 7.34
N ILE A 62 4.72 13.11 6.82
CA ILE A 62 3.96 14.26 7.33
C ILE A 62 3.11 13.77 8.52
N PRO A 63 3.35 14.25 9.75
CA PRO A 63 2.72 13.72 10.97
C PRO A 63 1.19 13.70 10.91
N ASP A 64 0.59 14.80 10.47
CA ASP A 64 -0.87 14.97 10.43
C ASP A 64 -1.55 14.14 9.33
N SER A 65 -0.76 13.51 8.47
CA SER A 65 -1.26 12.69 7.36
C SER A 65 -1.33 11.20 7.70
N VAL A 66 -0.86 10.80 8.89
CA VAL A 66 -0.82 9.40 9.31
C VAL A 66 -2.22 8.97 9.70
N GLU A 67 -2.73 7.97 8.99
CA GLU A 67 -4.00 7.32 9.24
C GLU A 67 -3.75 5.84 9.56
N VAL A 68 -4.31 5.36 10.67
CA VAL A 68 -4.25 3.95 11.04
C VAL A 68 -5.67 3.41 11.10
N LYS A 69 -5.87 2.26 10.46
CA LYS A 69 -7.16 1.57 10.41
C LYS A 69 -7.02 0.14 10.86
N ILE A 70 -8.05 -0.39 11.52
CA ILE A 70 -8.21 -1.82 11.77
C ILE A 70 -9.59 -2.24 11.33
N LYS A 71 -9.70 -3.34 10.57
CA LYS A 71 -10.99 -3.78 9.98
C LYS A 71 -11.77 -2.63 9.30
N ASN A 72 -11.04 -1.75 8.59
CA ASN A 72 -11.57 -0.56 7.93
C ASN A 72 -12.13 0.55 8.85
N GLN A 73 -11.96 0.42 10.16
CA GLN A 73 -12.32 1.44 11.15
C GLN A 73 -11.08 2.29 11.49
N PRO A 74 -11.17 3.64 11.45
CA PRO A 74 -10.07 4.51 11.83
C PRO A 74 -9.81 4.44 13.34
N LEU A 75 -8.54 4.49 13.72
CA LEU A 75 -8.09 4.48 15.11
C LEU A 75 -7.51 5.83 15.51
N ALA A 76 -7.79 6.24 16.75
CA ALA A 76 -7.09 7.35 17.36
C ALA A 76 -5.62 6.96 17.61
N ILE A 77 -4.71 7.83 17.19
CA ILE A 77 -3.27 7.64 17.33
C ILE A 77 -2.62 8.87 17.96
N GLN A 78 -1.48 8.64 18.58
CA GLN A 78 -0.57 9.65 19.07
C GLN A 78 0.71 9.58 18.24
N VAL A 79 1.11 10.72 17.67
CA VAL A 79 2.33 10.83 16.88
C VAL A 79 3.36 11.61 17.69
N ASN A 80 4.44 10.94 18.08
CA ASN A 80 5.54 11.56 18.80
C ASN A 80 6.74 11.72 17.86
N LYS A 81 7.26 12.95 17.74
CA LYS A 81 8.47 13.21 16.97
C LYS A 81 9.68 12.79 17.80
N GLU A 82 10.43 11.81 17.30
CA GLU A 82 11.75 11.43 17.81
C GLU A 82 12.82 11.94 16.83
N SER A 83 14.09 11.99 17.24
CA SER A 83 15.15 12.77 16.57
C SER A 83 15.14 12.70 15.04
N ASN A 84 15.01 11.49 14.46
CA ASN A 84 15.05 11.26 13.00
C ASN A 84 13.88 10.39 12.50
N HIS A 85 12.80 10.27 13.26
CA HIS A 85 11.64 9.47 12.89
C HIS A 85 10.44 9.84 13.76
N TYR A 86 9.26 9.29 13.43
CA TYR A 86 8.06 9.45 14.24
C TYR A 86 7.73 8.12 14.87
N ARG A 87 7.49 8.12 16.18
CA ARG A 87 6.88 6.99 16.88
C ARG A 87 5.39 7.20 16.95
N ILE A 88 4.64 6.29 16.33
CA ILE A 88 3.19 6.29 16.34
C ILE A 88 2.75 5.28 17.38
N ARG A 89 1.87 5.69 18.29
CA ARG A 89 1.23 4.84 19.29
C ARG A 89 -0.28 4.89 19.12
N GLY A 90 -0.94 3.76 19.28
CA GLY A 90 -2.39 3.67 19.27
C GLY A 90 -2.89 2.59 20.21
N LYS A 91 -4.20 2.57 20.40
CA LYS A 91 -4.89 1.55 21.20
C LYS A 91 -5.90 0.83 20.32
N LEU A 92 -5.93 -0.48 20.42
CA LEU A 92 -6.95 -1.28 19.75
C LEU A 92 -8.32 -1.04 20.41
N PRO A 93 -9.40 -0.98 19.64
CA PRO A 93 -10.75 -1.00 20.18
C PRO A 93 -11.01 -2.26 21.02
N THR A 94 -11.87 -2.13 22.02
CA THR A 94 -12.24 -3.23 22.93
C THR A 94 -13.35 -4.12 22.36
N ASP A 95 -14.06 -3.64 21.34
CA ASP A 95 -15.17 -4.33 20.65
C ASP A 95 -14.69 -5.30 19.55
N LEU A 96 -13.38 -5.55 19.46
CA LEU A 96 -12.82 -6.48 18.50
C LEU A 96 -13.02 -7.93 18.97
N LYS A 97 -13.82 -8.68 18.21
CA LYS A 97 -13.99 -10.13 18.35
C LYS A 97 -12.70 -10.90 18.04
N ALA A 98 -12.54 -12.08 18.63
CA ALA A 98 -11.41 -12.98 18.41
C ALA A 98 -11.24 -13.28 16.92
N SER A 99 -10.18 -12.73 16.32
CA SER A 99 -9.91 -12.88 14.89
C SER A 99 -8.57 -12.27 14.50
N TYR A 100 -8.05 -12.69 13.36
CA TYR A 100 -6.95 -11.99 12.71
C TYR A 100 -7.42 -10.63 12.19
N ALA A 101 -6.68 -9.58 12.55
CA ALA A 101 -6.96 -8.22 12.12
C ALA A 101 -5.70 -7.57 11.55
N ARG A 102 -5.87 -6.82 10.46
CA ARG A 102 -4.79 -6.02 9.87
C ARG A 102 -4.83 -4.61 10.44
N ILE A 103 -3.75 -4.20 11.09
CA ILE A 103 -3.47 -2.79 11.38
C ILE A 103 -2.92 -2.21 10.08
N ALA A 104 -3.76 -1.51 9.32
CA ALA A 104 -3.41 -0.85 8.07
C ALA A 104 -2.90 0.56 8.36
N ILE A 105 -1.78 0.93 7.75
CA ILE A 105 -1.19 2.26 7.88
C ILE A 105 -1.21 2.94 6.53
N GLN A 106 -1.61 4.20 6.51
CA GLN A 106 -1.47 5.07 5.36
C GLN A 106 -0.86 6.39 5.83
N ALA A 107 0.12 6.90 5.11
CA ALA A 107 0.65 8.23 5.36
C ALA A 107 1.14 8.88 4.07
N PHE A 108 1.36 10.19 4.11
CA PHE A 108 1.95 10.94 3.03
C PHE A 108 3.33 11.45 3.40
N ALA A 109 4.22 11.50 2.43
CA ALA A 109 5.44 12.29 2.46
C ALA A 109 5.26 13.56 1.60
N ALA A 110 6.30 14.40 1.59
CA ALA A 110 6.38 15.59 0.75
C ALA A 110 5.94 15.31 -0.71
N LYS A 111 5.34 16.31 -1.36
CA LYS A 111 4.79 16.19 -2.73
C LYS A 111 3.67 15.14 -2.85
N LYS A 112 2.88 14.93 -1.78
CA LYS A 112 1.74 13.99 -1.75
C LYS A 112 2.13 12.55 -2.06
N CYS A 113 3.35 12.16 -1.68
CA CYS A 113 3.85 10.81 -1.85
C CYS A 113 3.18 9.85 -0.87
N ARG A 114 2.17 9.10 -1.32
CA ARG A 114 1.46 8.12 -0.47
C ARG A 114 2.32 6.88 -0.19
N GLY A 115 2.47 6.54 1.09
CA GLY A 115 3.00 5.29 1.58
C GLY A 115 1.90 4.49 2.28
N ASN A 116 1.85 3.19 2.00
CA ASN A 116 0.94 2.26 2.65
C ASN A 116 1.78 1.20 3.37
N GLY A 117 1.32 0.77 4.53
CA GLY A 117 1.95 -0.25 5.34
C GLY A 117 0.92 -1.02 6.16
N GLY A 118 1.43 -1.78 7.12
CA GLY A 118 0.58 -2.50 8.06
C GLY A 118 0.97 -3.96 8.22
N TRP A 119 0.50 -4.54 9.31
CA TRP A 119 0.78 -5.93 9.68
C TRP A 119 -0.47 -6.59 10.27
N LEU A 120 -0.48 -7.92 10.25
CA LEU A 120 -1.51 -8.71 10.90
C LEU A 120 -1.17 -8.94 12.37
N VAL A 121 -2.21 -8.94 13.21
CA VAL A 121 -2.19 -9.36 14.61
C VAL A 121 -3.32 -10.36 14.83
N ASN A 122 -3.13 -11.28 15.76
CA ASN A 122 -4.19 -12.18 16.21
C ASN A 122 -4.84 -11.60 17.45
N ILE A 123 -6.14 -11.35 17.40
CA ILE A 123 -6.89 -10.83 18.55
C ILE A 123 -7.45 -12.03 19.30
N SER A 124 -7.05 -12.21 20.55
CA SER A 124 -7.69 -13.13 21.47
C SER A 124 -8.81 -12.40 22.21
N GLU A 125 -9.94 -13.06 22.36
CA GLU A 125 -10.92 -12.71 23.40
C GLU A 125 -10.27 -12.95 24.77
N GLU A 126 -10.55 -12.08 25.74
CA GLU A 126 -10.10 -12.28 27.13
C GLU A 126 -10.92 -13.36 27.82
#